data_AF-A0A142YMF5-F1
#
_entry.id   AF-A0A142YMF5-F1
#
_cell.length_a   1.000
_cell.length_b   1.000
_cell.length_c   1.000
_cell.angle_alpha   90.00
_cell.angle_beta   90.00
_cell.angle_gamma   90.00
#
_symmetry.space_group_name_H-M   'P 1'
#
loop_
_entity.id
_entity.type
_entity.pdbx_description
1 polymer ?
#
loop_
_entity_poly.entity_id
_entity_poly.type
_entity_poly.pdbx_seq_one_letter_code
_entity_poly.pdbx_strand_id
1 'polypeptide(L)'
;MDRNFLSACRNRLGLQQPRPRKPARRRVGVESLEDRRLLAASLSIGGGTLLFQAAGGAMNLTLSVDGSDVYTFRDPTQAITLGSGTAGWTLSGDGHSATGPASSFTSVAVIGDAGAFNDVVSVASTKAPVSLSTGAGNDSFFFTTASIAAPVSLNNAVSGGSDADAVFYAVGGVDGAFATGSLGRETFLSSAAGAGLISVNTVKPTYTSAFPDLVGSGAKLDLNLNSLYASPVLLSTTLSVTGGVIRADVAGGPVHSFPENTIDLFAIGGTTAGNTLTIDYAGGVPYGPSVDFSPPVAGSNTLVLENGSFSQQSYLASAPGAGQIAFPNRTVGSGTITNIIDFANLSPIIDTVAVTGFTFTAPAGAQTIEVEPGPIVSGVQTTRIRSTTNAFERIDFANKGSVAINTGANADTLSIDLGVPAAGLTAVSVATGGGDDTIVLLASAAGVTTTLDAGAGSANLIDLSDAGSLVGLLGDVFARSTGGASTLKLDDSARNVADAFVITPGRVTGGRSGPSWTTPAAA
;
A
#
# COMPACT_ATOMS: atom_id res chain seq x y z
N MET A 1 -11.54 -12.01 46.38
CA MET A 1 -11.49 -10.69 47.05
C MET A 1 -12.92 -10.19 47.19
N ASP A 2 -13.51 -10.52 48.33
CA ASP A 2 -14.91 -10.28 48.70
C ASP A 2 -15.18 -8.83 49.09
N ARG A 3 -16.24 -8.24 48.53
CA ARG A 3 -16.82 -6.97 49.00
C ARG A 3 -18.21 -7.24 49.57
N ASN A 4 -18.25 -7.77 50.79
CA ASN A 4 -19.49 -8.08 51.52
C ASN A 4 -19.34 -7.78 53.03
N PHE A 5 -19.06 -6.54 53.44
CA PHE A 5 -18.89 -6.24 54.89
C PHE A 5 -19.29 -4.85 55.42
N LEU A 6 -20.13 -4.06 54.73
CA LEU A 6 -20.54 -2.73 55.23
C LEU A 6 -22.07 -2.53 55.28
N SER A 7 -22.78 -3.35 56.04
CA SER A 7 -24.23 -3.14 56.29
C SER A 7 -24.71 -3.40 57.72
N ALA A 8 -23.82 -3.38 58.73
CA ALA A 8 -24.19 -3.82 60.09
C ALA A 8 -24.15 -2.75 61.22
N CYS A 9 -24.05 -1.43 60.94
CA CYS A 9 -23.87 -0.44 62.03
C CYS A 9 -24.79 0.79 62.02
N ARG A 10 -26.08 0.66 61.67
CA ARG A 10 -27.01 1.82 61.67
C ARG A 10 -28.18 1.80 62.67
N ASN A 11 -28.32 0.81 63.55
CA ASN A 11 -29.53 0.65 64.38
C ASN A 11 -29.40 0.97 65.89
N ARG A 12 -28.47 1.83 66.34
CA ARG A 12 -28.27 2.08 67.79
C ARG A 12 -28.48 3.50 68.32
N LEU A 13 -28.93 4.44 67.50
CA LEU A 13 -29.32 5.78 67.96
C LEU A 13 -30.80 5.96 67.67
N GLY A 14 -31.63 5.97 68.72
CA GLY A 14 -33.09 6.15 68.68
C GLY A 14 -33.53 7.51 68.13
N LEU A 15 -33.15 7.81 66.89
CA LEU A 15 -33.61 8.94 66.12
C LEU A 15 -35.02 8.60 65.61
N GLN A 16 -35.95 9.47 65.98
CA GLN A 16 -37.37 9.42 65.64
C GLN A 16 -37.59 8.95 64.20
N GLN A 17 -38.38 7.90 64.03
CA GLN A 17 -38.88 7.48 62.71
C GLN A 17 -39.50 8.71 62.02
N PRO A 18 -39.00 9.10 60.83
CA PRO A 18 -39.61 10.18 60.08
C PRO A 18 -41.05 9.78 59.77
N ARG A 19 -41.99 10.59 60.25
CA ARG A 19 -43.42 10.44 59.97
C ARG A 19 -43.60 10.22 58.46
N PRO A 20 -44.48 9.28 58.05
CA PRO A 20 -44.74 9.02 56.65
C PRO A 20 -45.12 10.34 55.97
N ARG A 21 -44.24 10.82 55.08
CA ARG A 21 -44.54 11.99 54.26
C ARG A 21 -45.79 11.63 53.46
N LYS A 22 -46.87 12.38 53.68
CA LYS A 22 -48.07 12.34 52.84
C LYS A 22 -47.62 12.30 51.37
N PRO A 23 -48.16 11.40 50.55
CA PRO A 23 -47.83 11.35 49.13
C PRO A 23 -48.04 12.76 48.56
N ALA A 24 -46.97 13.37 48.07
CA ALA A 24 -47.06 14.61 47.33
C ALA A 24 -48.05 14.34 46.19
N ARG A 25 -49.13 15.12 46.14
CA ARG A 25 -50.13 15.03 45.06
C ARG A 25 -49.35 15.04 43.74
N ARG A 26 -49.41 13.93 42.98
CA ARG A 26 -48.91 13.87 41.61
C ARG A 26 -49.60 15.00 40.86
N ARG A 27 -48.91 16.13 40.68
CA ARG A 27 -49.33 17.10 39.69
C ARG A 27 -49.29 16.34 38.37
N VAL A 28 -50.41 16.35 37.66
CA VAL A 28 -50.44 15.96 36.25
C VAL A 28 -49.52 16.95 35.55
N GLY A 29 -48.25 16.58 35.39
CA GLY A 29 -47.32 17.28 34.54
C GLY A 29 -47.80 17.02 33.13
N VAL A 30 -48.51 17.99 32.55
CA VAL A 30 -48.66 18.05 31.10
C VAL A 30 -47.25 18.38 30.62
N GLU A 31 -46.49 17.36 30.23
CA GLU A 31 -45.27 17.60 29.48
C GLU A 31 -45.66 18.44 28.26
N SER A 32 -45.00 19.57 28.06
CA SER A 32 -45.18 20.38 26.87
C SER A 32 -44.86 19.50 25.66
N LEU A 33 -45.90 19.07 24.94
CA LEU A 33 -45.75 18.37 23.65
C LEU A 33 -45.12 19.28 22.59
N GLU A 34 -45.05 20.57 22.88
CA GLU A 34 -44.58 21.64 22.00
C GLU A 34 -43.05 21.59 21.81
N ASP A 35 -42.31 20.95 22.73
CA ASP A 35 -40.85 20.74 22.63
C ASP A 35 -40.49 19.39 21.99
N ARG A 36 -41.47 18.56 21.62
CA ARG A 36 -41.19 17.35 20.81
C ARG A 36 -40.93 17.80 19.38
N ARG A 37 -39.70 18.19 19.10
CA ARG A 37 -39.17 18.30 17.75
C ARG A 37 -39.36 16.93 17.09
N LEU A 38 -40.39 16.82 16.25
CA LEU A 38 -40.63 15.60 15.48
C LEU A 38 -39.43 15.45 14.55
N LEU A 39 -38.56 14.48 14.85
CA LEU A 39 -37.52 14.03 13.94
C LEU A 39 -38.25 13.40 12.75
N ALA A 40 -38.42 14.19 11.71
CA ALA A 40 -39.18 13.80 10.53
C ALA A 40 -38.33 14.08 9.31
N ALA A 41 -38.11 13.03 8.53
CA ALA A 41 -37.64 13.16 7.17
C ALA A 41 -38.82 13.49 6.26
N SER A 42 -38.56 14.18 5.16
CA SER A 42 -39.55 14.43 4.11
C SER A 42 -39.07 13.85 2.79
N LEU A 43 -40.01 13.31 2.01
CA LEU A 43 -39.80 12.83 0.66
C LEU A 43 -40.76 13.58 -0.27
N SER A 44 -40.25 14.30 -1.25
CA SER A 44 -41.06 15.09 -2.19
C SER A 44 -40.54 15.01 -3.62
N ILE A 45 -41.39 15.28 -4.60
CA ILE A 45 -40.99 15.36 -6.01
C ILE A 45 -41.27 16.75 -6.54
N GLY A 46 -40.25 17.40 -7.08
CA GLY A 46 -40.33 18.74 -7.68
C GLY A 46 -39.34 18.89 -8.83
N GLY A 47 -39.80 19.42 -9.98
CA GLY A 47 -38.92 19.68 -11.13
C GLY A 47 -38.25 18.43 -11.71
N GLY A 48 -38.81 17.24 -11.48
CA GLY A 48 -38.21 15.96 -11.88
C GLY A 48 -37.23 15.37 -10.84
N THR A 49 -36.96 16.05 -9.74
CA THR A 49 -36.08 15.53 -8.67
C THR A 49 -36.90 14.95 -7.53
N LEU A 50 -36.59 13.72 -7.12
CA LEU A 50 -37.04 13.13 -5.86
C LEU A 50 -36.11 13.58 -4.72
N LEU A 51 -36.60 14.43 -3.83
CA LEU A 51 -35.86 14.99 -2.71
C LEU A 51 -36.21 14.25 -1.41
N PHE A 52 -35.22 13.59 -0.82
CA PHE A 52 -35.22 13.15 0.57
C PHE A 52 -34.49 14.19 1.43
N GLN A 53 -35.12 14.69 2.49
CA GLN A 53 -34.52 15.67 3.40
C GLN A 53 -34.75 15.26 4.85
N ALA A 54 -33.65 15.04 5.60
CA ALA A 54 -33.66 14.82 7.05
C ALA A 54 -33.56 16.16 7.80
N ALA A 55 -34.14 16.26 9.00
CA ALA A 55 -34.05 17.46 9.82
C ALA A 55 -34.04 17.13 11.32
N GLY A 56 -33.11 17.76 12.05
CA GLY A 56 -33.06 17.76 13.50
C GLY A 56 -32.42 16.53 14.15
N GLY A 57 -31.80 15.63 13.40
CA GLY A 57 -31.12 14.44 13.93
C GLY A 57 -30.34 13.67 12.87
N ALA A 58 -29.60 12.65 13.31
CA ALA A 58 -28.84 11.76 12.45
C ALA A 58 -29.76 10.98 11.50
N MET A 59 -29.35 10.86 10.25
CA MET A 59 -29.99 10.07 9.20
C MET A 59 -29.39 8.65 9.18
N ASN A 60 -30.22 7.64 8.93
CA ASN A 60 -29.76 6.28 8.66
C ASN A 60 -30.46 5.71 7.42
N LEU A 61 -30.18 6.33 6.28
CA LEU A 61 -30.93 6.10 5.05
C LEU A 61 -30.37 4.90 4.28
N THR A 62 -31.26 4.03 3.80
CA THR A 62 -30.99 3.08 2.73
C THR A 62 -31.82 3.41 1.49
N LEU A 63 -31.16 3.48 0.33
CA LEU A 63 -31.73 3.69 -1.01
C LEU A 63 -31.51 2.44 -1.87
N SER A 64 -32.59 1.92 -2.45
CA SER A 64 -32.53 0.80 -3.40
C SER A 64 -33.62 0.93 -4.47
N VAL A 65 -33.33 0.45 -5.68
CA VAL A 65 -34.29 0.16 -6.75
C VAL A 65 -34.28 -1.33 -7.09
N ASP A 66 -35.47 -1.92 -7.30
CA ASP A 66 -35.61 -3.33 -7.67
C ASP A 66 -35.62 -3.57 -9.20
N GLY A 67 -35.84 -4.82 -9.59
CA GLY A 67 -35.94 -5.23 -11.00
C GLY A 67 -37.18 -4.67 -11.73
N SER A 68 -38.17 -4.17 -11.00
CA SER A 68 -39.42 -3.58 -11.52
C SER A 68 -39.42 -2.05 -11.48
N ASP A 69 -38.25 -1.43 -11.28
CA ASP A 69 -38.09 0.02 -11.20
C ASP A 69 -38.88 0.66 -10.04
N VAL A 70 -39.04 -0.06 -8.93
CA VAL A 70 -39.62 0.48 -7.70
C VAL A 70 -38.48 0.90 -6.77
N TYR A 71 -38.47 2.18 -6.42
CA TYR A 71 -37.54 2.75 -5.45
C TYR A 71 -38.06 2.57 -4.04
N THR A 72 -37.15 2.25 -3.12
CA THR A 72 -37.38 2.15 -1.69
C THR A 72 -36.38 3.05 -0.96
N PHE A 73 -36.92 3.95 -0.13
CA PHE A 73 -36.18 4.73 0.85
C PHE A 73 -36.53 4.21 2.23
N ARG A 74 -35.54 3.86 3.05
CA ARG A 74 -35.77 3.40 4.42
C ARG A 74 -34.86 4.13 5.38
N ASP A 75 -35.45 4.76 6.39
CA ASP A 75 -34.74 5.38 7.50
C ASP A 75 -35.33 4.88 8.83
N PRO A 76 -34.64 3.98 9.57
CA PRO A 76 -35.14 3.45 10.83
C PRO A 76 -35.05 4.44 12.00
N THR A 77 -34.40 5.59 11.81
CA THR A 77 -34.19 6.61 12.84
C THR A 77 -35.19 7.76 12.75
N GLN A 78 -35.71 8.04 11.55
CA GLN A 78 -36.65 9.13 11.30
C GLN A 78 -37.89 8.65 10.54
N ALA A 79 -39.07 9.06 10.98
CA ALA A 79 -40.29 8.78 10.23
C ALA A 79 -40.33 9.63 8.95
N ILE A 80 -40.71 9.02 7.83
CA ILE A 80 -40.77 9.65 6.51
C ILE A 80 -42.16 10.21 6.28
N THR A 81 -42.23 11.48 5.90
CA THR A 81 -43.46 12.15 5.47
C THR A 81 -43.45 12.35 3.96
N LEU A 82 -44.57 12.06 3.29
CA LEU A 82 -44.73 12.27 1.85
C LEU A 82 -45.20 13.71 1.57
N GLY A 83 -44.42 14.44 0.79
CA GLY A 83 -44.69 15.82 0.38
C GLY A 83 -45.41 15.94 -0.96
N SER A 84 -45.29 17.09 -1.61
CA SER A 84 -45.88 17.31 -2.94
C SER A 84 -45.24 16.42 -4.00
N GLY A 85 -46.02 16.03 -5.01
CA GLY A 85 -45.52 15.31 -6.19
C GLY A 85 -45.33 13.80 -6.01
N THR A 86 -45.49 13.26 -4.80
CA THR A 86 -45.31 11.82 -4.51
C THR A 86 -46.56 10.98 -4.79
N ALA A 87 -47.34 11.33 -5.82
CA ALA A 87 -48.49 10.51 -6.20
C ALA A 87 -48.00 9.12 -6.64
N GLY A 88 -48.60 8.06 -6.09
CA GLY A 88 -48.16 6.67 -6.33
C GLY A 88 -47.07 6.17 -5.39
N TRP A 89 -46.63 6.98 -4.43
CA TRP A 89 -45.76 6.54 -3.34
C TRP A 89 -46.58 6.08 -2.14
N THR A 90 -46.07 5.07 -1.43
CA THR A 90 -46.70 4.51 -0.23
C THR A 90 -45.73 4.48 0.94
N LEU A 91 -46.24 4.80 2.13
CA LEU A 91 -45.52 4.60 3.39
C LEU A 91 -45.82 3.21 3.95
N SER A 92 -44.79 2.61 4.54
CA SER A 92 -44.91 1.45 5.43
C SER A 92 -45.72 1.79 6.68
N GLY A 93 -46.23 0.76 7.36
CA GLY A 93 -47.09 0.94 8.54
C GLY A 93 -46.40 1.59 9.74
N ASP A 94 -45.06 1.51 9.81
CA ASP A 94 -44.25 2.20 10.82
C ASP A 94 -43.78 3.60 10.37
N GLY A 95 -44.07 3.98 9.12
CA GLY A 95 -43.68 5.27 8.54
C GLY A 95 -42.19 5.40 8.21
N HIS A 96 -41.37 4.36 8.40
CA HIS A 96 -39.91 4.44 8.23
C HIS A 96 -39.42 4.02 6.85
N SER A 97 -40.33 3.57 5.99
CA SER A 97 -40.04 3.21 4.59
C SER A 97 -41.04 3.84 3.64
N ALA A 98 -40.55 4.40 2.54
CA ALA A 98 -41.33 4.95 1.44
C ALA A 98 -40.97 4.23 0.13
N THR A 99 -41.98 3.78 -0.62
CA THR A 99 -41.81 3.06 -1.88
C THR A 99 -42.59 3.71 -3.02
N GLY A 100 -42.02 3.80 -4.21
CA GLY A 100 -42.71 4.36 -5.37
C GLY A 100 -42.00 4.12 -6.72
N PRO A 101 -42.68 4.40 -7.84
CA PRO A 101 -42.18 4.08 -9.16
C PRO A 101 -41.07 5.03 -9.63
N ALA A 102 -40.07 4.52 -10.34
CA ALA A 102 -39.00 5.32 -10.95
C ALA A 102 -39.50 6.36 -11.95
N SER A 103 -40.62 6.07 -12.63
CA SER A 103 -41.18 6.93 -13.68
C SER A 103 -41.68 8.28 -13.18
N SER A 104 -41.76 8.50 -11.86
CA SER A 104 -42.20 9.78 -11.29
C SER A 104 -41.09 10.83 -11.18
N PHE A 105 -39.83 10.50 -11.46
CA PHE A 105 -38.69 11.41 -11.35
C PHE A 105 -37.56 11.05 -12.33
N THR A 106 -36.59 11.94 -12.50
CA THR A 106 -35.40 11.77 -13.35
C THR A 106 -34.10 11.80 -12.56
N SER A 107 -34.10 12.30 -11.31
CA SER A 107 -32.96 12.30 -10.40
C SER A 107 -33.40 12.18 -8.94
N VAL A 108 -32.46 11.81 -8.06
CA VAL A 108 -32.63 11.74 -6.61
C VAL A 108 -31.68 12.73 -5.93
N ALA A 109 -32.17 13.45 -4.93
CA ALA A 109 -31.36 14.26 -4.04
C ALA A 109 -31.59 13.81 -2.59
N VAL A 110 -30.53 13.54 -1.85
CA VAL A 110 -30.53 13.24 -0.42
C VAL A 110 -29.81 14.36 0.30
N ILE A 111 -30.52 15.02 1.20
CA ILE A 111 -30.02 16.13 2.01
C ILE A 111 -30.17 15.76 3.49
N GLY A 112 -29.04 15.59 4.18
CA GLY A 112 -28.97 15.44 5.64
C GLY A 112 -29.19 16.76 6.37
N ASP A 113 -29.06 16.71 7.70
CA ASP A 113 -29.21 17.90 8.53
C ASP A 113 -27.93 18.75 8.51
N ALA A 114 -28.04 20.07 8.50
CA ALA A 114 -26.86 20.95 8.51
C ALA A 114 -26.07 20.92 9.84
N GLY A 115 -26.56 20.23 10.88
CA GLY A 115 -25.90 20.03 12.15
C GLY A 115 -24.69 19.09 12.09
N ALA A 116 -24.09 18.82 13.25
CA ALA A 116 -22.94 17.92 13.41
C ALA A 116 -23.39 16.50 13.81
N PHE A 117 -24.32 15.93 13.06
CA PHE A 117 -24.82 14.58 13.30
C PHE A 117 -24.02 13.59 12.47
N ASN A 118 -23.79 12.39 13.00
CA ASN A 118 -23.12 11.33 12.25
C ASN A 118 -24.18 10.60 11.42
N ASP A 119 -24.28 10.93 10.14
CA ASP A 119 -25.23 10.33 9.23
C ASP A 119 -24.71 9.02 8.65
N VAL A 120 -25.63 8.11 8.33
CA VAL A 120 -25.36 6.87 7.61
C VAL A 120 -26.22 6.84 6.36
N VAL A 121 -25.61 6.72 5.19
CA VAL A 121 -26.31 6.64 3.90
C VAL A 121 -25.82 5.43 3.12
N SER A 122 -26.71 4.49 2.82
CA SER A 122 -26.43 3.33 2.00
C SER A 122 -27.17 3.41 0.67
N VAL A 123 -26.45 3.46 -0.45
CA VAL A 123 -27.00 3.30 -1.80
C VAL A 123 -26.72 1.87 -2.26
N ALA A 124 -27.70 1.00 -2.04
CA ALA A 124 -27.64 -0.40 -2.44
C ALA A 124 -27.88 -0.58 -3.95
N SER A 125 -28.73 0.26 -4.56
CA SER A 125 -28.92 0.27 -6.02
C SER A 125 -29.60 1.56 -6.47
N THR A 126 -29.35 1.99 -7.71
CA THR A 126 -30.06 3.11 -8.34
C THR A 126 -30.00 3.02 -9.87
N LYS A 127 -31.03 3.51 -10.55
CA LYS A 127 -31.11 3.67 -12.02
C LYS A 127 -31.24 5.13 -12.46
N ALA A 128 -31.31 6.05 -11.49
CA ALA A 128 -31.37 7.49 -11.70
C ALA A 128 -30.14 8.15 -11.05
N PRO A 129 -29.67 9.30 -11.58
CA PRO A 129 -28.61 10.05 -10.93
C PRO A 129 -28.97 10.41 -9.49
N VAL A 130 -28.04 10.24 -8.56
CA VAL A 130 -28.22 10.53 -7.13
C VAL A 130 -27.22 11.61 -6.69
N SER A 131 -27.66 12.64 -5.98
CA SER A 131 -26.79 13.56 -5.25
C SER A 131 -26.97 13.43 -3.74
N LEU A 132 -25.89 13.28 -2.98
CA LEU A 132 -25.87 13.14 -1.52
C LEU A 132 -25.17 14.35 -0.88
N SER A 133 -25.71 14.89 0.21
CA SER A 133 -25.08 15.93 1.03
C SER A 133 -25.60 15.80 2.46
N THR A 134 -24.77 15.41 3.42
CA THR A 134 -25.19 15.07 4.79
C THR A 134 -24.97 16.18 5.80
N GLY A 135 -23.99 17.06 5.58
CA GLY A 135 -23.74 18.22 6.45
C GLY A 135 -22.41 18.12 7.17
N ALA A 136 -22.37 18.44 8.46
CA ALA A 136 -21.21 18.17 9.32
C ALA A 136 -21.43 16.87 10.08
N GLY A 137 -20.33 16.26 10.52
CA GLY A 137 -20.39 15.02 11.29
C GLY A 137 -19.26 14.10 10.89
N ASN A 138 -19.23 12.92 11.51
CA ASN A 138 -18.46 11.80 10.98
C ASN A 138 -19.45 10.89 10.26
N ASP A 139 -19.67 11.15 8.99
CA ASP A 139 -20.69 10.46 8.20
C ASP A 139 -20.16 9.15 7.63
N SER A 140 -21.06 8.21 7.31
CA SER A 140 -20.71 6.92 6.73
C SER A 140 -21.55 6.61 5.50
N PHE A 141 -20.91 6.43 4.36
CA PHE A 141 -21.55 6.18 3.07
C PHE A 141 -21.28 4.76 2.61
N PHE A 142 -22.29 3.99 2.22
CA PHE A 142 -22.14 2.62 1.74
C PHE A 142 -22.66 2.51 0.31
N PHE A 143 -21.86 1.98 -0.60
CA PHE A 143 -22.20 1.85 -2.02
C PHE A 143 -22.07 0.41 -2.48
N THR A 144 -23.14 -0.19 -2.99
CA THR A 144 -23.07 -1.51 -3.65
C THR A 144 -22.86 -1.30 -5.14
N THR A 145 -21.60 -1.20 -5.56
CA THR A 145 -21.23 -0.59 -6.85
C THR A 145 -21.71 -1.41 -8.05
N ALA A 146 -21.77 -2.75 -7.91
CA ALA A 146 -22.30 -3.64 -8.95
C ALA A 146 -23.80 -3.44 -9.25
N SER A 147 -24.55 -2.79 -8.35
CA SER A 147 -26.00 -2.58 -8.47
C SER A 147 -26.38 -1.10 -8.70
N ILE A 148 -25.40 -0.21 -8.78
CA ILE A 148 -25.59 1.20 -9.13
C ILE A 148 -25.47 1.32 -10.64
N ALA A 149 -26.57 1.65 -11.34
CA ALA A 149 -26.62 1.75 -12.81
C ALA A 149 -26.65 3.20 -13.35
N ALA A 150 -26.62 4.19 -12.45
CA ALA A 150 -26.61 5.61 -12.80
C ALA A 150 -25.65 6.38 -11.87
N PRO A 151 -25.17 7.57 -12.27
CA PRO A 151 -24.16 8.30 -11.50
C PRO A 151 -24.62 8.66 -10.09
N VAL A 152 -23.74 8.49 -9.10
CA VAL A 152 -23.93 8.94 -7.72
C VAL A 152 -22.88 9.99 -7.41
N SER A 153 -23.30 11.16 -6.92
CA SER A 153 -22.40 12.23 -6.51
C SER A 153 -22.58 12.51 -5.03
N LEU A 154 -21.54 12.28 -4.23
CA LEU A 154 -21.49 12.69 -2.83
C LEU A 154 -20.79 14.04 -2.75
N ASN A 155 -21.50 15.09 -2.31
CA ASN A 155 -20.95 16.41 -2.08
C ASN A 155 -21.09 16.76 -0.59
N ASN A 156 -20.14 16.28 0.21
CA ASN A 156 -20.04 16.64 1.63
C ASN A 156 -18.97 17.72 1.80
N ALA A 157 -19.26 18.93 1.30
CA ALA A 157 -18.34 20.05 1.35
C ALA A 157 -18.51 20.81 2.69
N VAL A 158 -17.66 20.48 3.67
CA VAL A 158 -17.30 21.20 4.90
C VAL A 158 -18.29 22.25 5.39
N SER A 159 -18.88 21.97 6.55
CA SER A 159 -19.30 23.00 7.51
C SER A 159 -18.36 23.01 8.74
N GLY A 160 -17.09 23.36 8.52
CA GLY A 160 -16.19 23.93 9.54
C GLY A 160 -15.63 23.03 10.66
N GLY A 161 -15.63 21.70 10.54
CA GLY A 161 -15.14 20.77 11.59
C GLY A 161 -14.09 19.76 11.12
N SER A 162 -13.48 19.01 12.06
CA SER A 162 -12.72 17.78 11.78
C SER A 162 -13.70 16.64 11.50
N ASP A 163 -14.22 16.56 10.28
CA ASP A 163 -15.12 15.50 9.80
C ASP A 163 -14.30 14.26 9.41
N ALA A 164 -14.55 13.14 10.10
CA ALA A 164 -13.92 11.85 9.82
C ALA A 164 -14.86 10.94 9.01
N ASP A 165 -15.32 11.45 7.86
CA ASP A 165 -16.24 10.73 6.98
C ASP A 165 -15.63 9.41 6.48
N ALA A 166 -16.47 8.38 6.34
CA ALA A 166 -16.08 7.08 5.84
C ALA A 166 -16.90 6.69 4.62
N VAL A 167 -16.25 6.16 3.58
CA VAL A 167 -16.92 5.68 2.38
C VAL A 167 -16.62 4.19 2.17
N PHE A 168 -17.66 3.38 2.09
CA PHE A 168 -17.58 1.95 1.95
C PHE A 168 -18.06 1.54 0.56
N TYR A 169 -17.22 0.83 -0.17
CA TYR A 169 -17.56 0.31 -1.50
C TYR A 169 -17.66 -1.21 -1.44
N ALA A 170 -18.88 -1.74 -1.58
CA ALA A 170 -19.14 -3.16 -1.80
C ALA A 170 -19.12 -3.43 -3.31
N VAL A 171 -17.96 -3.85 -3.82
CA VAL A 171 -17.75 -4.05 -5.27
C VAL A 171 -18.15 -5.42 -5.78
N GLY A 172 -18.32 -6.41 -4.88
CA GLY A 172 -18.77 -7.76 -5.25
C GLY A 172 -17.82 -8.48 -6.22
N GLY A 173 -16.50 -8.30 -6.06
CA GLY A 173 -15.47 -8.94 -6.90
C GLY A 173 -15.26 -8.31 -8.28
N VAL A 174 -15.81 -7.12 -8.52
CA VAL A 174 -15.65 -6.37 -9.77
C VAL A 174 -14.44 -5.44 -9.69
N ASP A 175 -13.66 -5.32 -10.78
CA ASP A 175 -12.55 -4.38 -10.86
C ASP A 175 -13.01 -2.94 -10.64
N GLY A 176 -12.14 -2.14 -10.02
CA GLY A 176 -12.40 -0.75 -9.72
C GLY A 176 -11.25 0.14 -10.16
N ALA A 177 -11.57 1.34 -10.62
CA ALA A 177 -10.59 2.39 -10.82
C ALA A 177 -10.95 3.60 -9.97
N PHE A 178 -9.98 4.09 -9.20
CA PHE A 178 -10.04 5.37 -8.54
C PHE A 178 -9.40 6.42 -9.41
N ALA A 179 -10.20 7.39 -9.86
CA ALA A 179 -9.74 8.60 -10.49
C ALA A 179 -9.97 9.76 -9.53
N THR A 180 -8.90 10.32 -8.97
CA THR A 180 -9.02 11.47 -8.08
C THR A 180 -8.99 12.76 -8.89
N GLY A 181 -9.95 13.67 -8.75
CA GLY A 181 -9.92 15.01 -9.37
C GLY A 181 -9.30 16.07 -8.47
N SER A 182 -9.31 17.32 -8.95
CA SER A 182 -8.91 18.48 -8.14
C SER A 182 -9.71 18.57 -6.83
N LEU A 183 -9.06 19.07 -5.77
CA LEU A 183 -9.67 19.35 -4.46
C LEU A 183 -10.13 18.11 -3.65
N GLY A 184 -9.62 16.91 -3.93
CA GLY A 184 -10.00 15.71 -3.17
C GLY A 184 -11.27 15.03 -3.64
N ARG A 185 -11.75 15.38 -4.84
CA ARG A 185 -12.71 14.56 -5.53
C ARG A 185 -12.09 13.18 -5.78
N GLU A 186 -12.79 12.13 -5.44
CA GLU A 186 -12.49 10.74 -5.78
C GLU A 186 -13.63 10.23 -6.65
N THR A 187 -13.33 9.56 -7.76
CA THR A 187 -14.33 8.90 -8.58
C THR A 187 -14.01 7.42 -8.63
N PHE A 188 -14.90 6.61 -8.10
CA PHE A 188 -14.87 5.17 -8.27
C PHE A 188 -15.64 4.79 -9.53
N LEU A 189 -14.94 4.15 -10.46
CA LEU A 189 -15.54 3.52 -11.64
C LEU A 189 -15.44 2.00 -11.49
N SER A 190 -16.59 1.36 -11.36
CA SER A 190 -16.72 -0.10 -11.42
C SER A 190 -16.60 -0.57 -12.88
N SER A 191 -15.90 -1.68 -13.13
CA SER A 191 -15.83 -2.29 -14.46
C SER A 191 -17.10 -3.09 -14.85
N ALA A 192 -18.06 -3.25 -13.93
CA ALA A 192 -19.31 -3.94 -14.21
C ALA A 192 -20.08 -3.21 -15.34
N ALA A 193 -20.52 -3.99 -16.34
CA ALA A 193 -21.26 -3.43 -17.46
C ALA A 193 -22.54 -2.72 -16.99
N GLY A 194 -22.66 -1.45 -17.35
CA GLY A 194 -23.80 -0.61 -16.94
C GLY A 194 -23.67 0.00 -15.54
N ALA A 195 -22.54 -0.20 -14.83
CA ALA A 195 -22.33 0.46 -13.55
C ALA A 195 -22.20 1.98 -13.71
N GLY A 196 -22.88 2.71 -12.84
CA GLY A 196 -22.81 4.16 -12.74
C GLY A 196 -21.50 4.61 -12.10
N LEU A 197 -21.05 5.82 -12.46
CA LEU A 197 -19.92 6.49 -11.82
C LEU A 197 -20.29 6.90 -10.39
N ILE A 198 -19.46 6.58 -9.40
CA ILE A 198 -19.61 7.13 -8.04
C ILE A 198 -18.54 8.21 -7.87
N SER A 199 -18.96 9.46 -7.79
CA SER A 199 -18.07 10.60 -7.57
C SER A 199 -18.26 11.13 -6.15
N VAL A 200 -17.25 10.92 -5.32
CA VAL A 200 -17.13 11.47 -3.99
C VAL A 200 -16.38 12.79 -4.09
N ASN A 201 -16.97 13.86 -3.58
CA ASN A 201 -16.41 15.20 -3.52
C ASN A 201 -16.50 15.65 -2.06
N THR A 202 -15.50 15.25 -1.28
CA THR A 202 -15.33 15.62 0.13
C THR A 202 -14.11 16.52 0.25
N VAL A 203 -14.02 17.32 1.30
CA VAL A 203 -12.81 18.10 1.55
C VAL A 203 -11.83 17.26 2.35
N LYS A 204 -10.57 17.25 1.89
CA LYS A 204 -9.45 16.59 2.56
C LYS A 204 -9.17 17.20 3.95
N PRO A 205 -8.69 16.41 4.94
CA PRO A 205 -7.86 15.20 4.74
C PRO A 205 -8.31 13.92 5.46
N THR A 206 -9.49 13.84 6.05
CA THR A 206 -9.85 12.77 7.01
C THR A 206 -10.81 11.70 6.50
N TYR A 207 -10.97 11.54 5.18
CA TYR A 207 -11.82 10.48 4.66
C TYR A 207 -11.11 9.13 4.61
N THR A 208 -11.78 8.08 5.08
CA THR A 208 -11.32 6.69 4.98
C THR A 208 -12.24 5.92 4.05
N SER A 209 -11.68 5.29 3.00
CA SER A 209 -12.48 4.36 2.19
C SER A 209 -12.23 2.91 2.60
N ALA A 210 -13.26 2.07 2.67
CA ALA A 210 -13.12 0.64 2.95
C ALA A 210 -13.91 -0.25 1.99
N PHE A 211 -13.41 -1.47 1.76
CA PHE A 211 -13.97 -2.42 0.78
C PHE A 211 -14.28 -3.75 1.47
N PRO A 212 -15.37 -3.83 2.23
CA PRO A 212 -15.65 -4.99 3.07
C PRO A 212 -15.90 -6.29 2.26
N ASP A 213 -16.35 -6.18 1.01
CA ASP A 213 -16.90 -7.30 0.22
C ASP A 213 -16.17 -7.57 -1.11
N LEU A 214 -14.85 -7.35 -1.17
CA LEU A 214 -14.03 -7.75 -2.34
C LEU A 214 -13.87 -9.28 -2.50
N VAL A 215 -14.59 -10.08 -1.72
CA VAL A 215 -14.44 -11.55 -1.68
C VAL A 215 -15.02 -12.18 -2.95
N GLY A 216 -14.16 -12.79 -3.78
CA GLY A 216 -14.59 -13.86 -4.68
C GLY A 216 -13.90 -13.97 -6.04
N SER A 217 -13.26 -12.91 -6.55
CA SER A 217 -12.57 -12.98 -7.83
C SER A 217 -11.67 -11.78 -8.05
N GLY A 218 -10.37 -11.99 -8.27
CA GLY A 218 -9.64 -11.35 -9.38
C GLY A 218 -9.46 -9.85 -9.36
N ALA A 219 -9.97 -9.12 -8.37
CA ALA A 219 -10.24 -7.71 -8.56
C ALA A 219 -8.94 -6.93 -8.71
N LYS A 220 -8.81 -6.27 -9.86
CA LYS A 220 -7.79 -5.26 -10.11
C LYS A 220 -8.28 -3.94 -9.54
N LEU A 221 -7.44 -3.32 -8.71
CA LEU A 221 -7.65 -1.96 -8.27
C LEU A 221 -6.64 -1.04 -8.95
N ASP A 222 -7.12 -0.07 -9.73
CA ASP A 222 -6.29 0.98 -10.32
C ASP A 222 -6.38 2.25 -9.49
N LEU A 223 -5.28 2.65 -8.85
CA LEU A 223 -5.12 3.95 -8.22
C LEU A 223 -4.57 4.94 -9.27
N ASN A 224 -5.46 5.56 -10.05
CA ASN A 224 -5.08 6.55 -11.05
C ASN A 224 -4.99 7.94 -10.42
N LEU A 225 -3.77 8.28 -10.01
CA LEU A 225 -3.47 9.50 -9.26
C LEU A 225 -3.12 10.70 -10.16
N ASN A 226 -3.13 10.56 -11.50
CA ASN A 226 -2.76 11.63 -12.44
C ASN A 226 -3.60 12.90 -12.32
N SER A 227 -4.83 12.79 -11.85
CA SER A 227 -5.79 13.90 -11.80
C SER A 227 -5.95 14.54 -10.41
N LEU A 228 -5.16 14.09 -9.42
CA LEU A 228 -5.32 14.48 -8.00
C LEU A 228 -5.06 15.97 -7.75
N TYR A 229 -4.26 16.61 -8.62
CA TYR A 229 -3.86 18.01 -8.49
C TYR A 229 -3.91 18.73 -9.84
N ALA A 230 -4.44 19.97 -9.83
CA ALA A 230 -4.51 20.83 -11.02
C ALA A 230 -3.13 21.24 -11.57
N SER A 231 -2.09 21.07 -10.76
CA SER A 231 -0.69 21.14 -11.15
C SER A 231 -0.03 19.83 -10.74
N PRO A 232 0.84 19.21 -11.55
CA PRO A 232 1.52 17.97 -11.18
C PRO A 232 2.24 18.13 -9.83
N VAL A 233 1.87 17.31 -8.84
CA VAL A 233 2.52 17.24 -7.53
C VAL A 233 3.14 15.86 -7.39
N LEU A 234 4.33 15.80 -6.78
CA LEU A 234 4.98 14.53 -6.46
C LEU A 234 4.09 13.75 -5.49
N LEU A 235 3.77 12.52 -5.85
CA LEU A 235 2.96 11.65 -5.01
C LEU A 235 3.83 10.73 -4.19
N SER A 236 3.37 10.42 -2.98
CA SER A 236 3.97 9.39 -2.14
C SER A 236 2.83 8.50 -1.65
N THR A 237 2.88 7.22 -2.03
CA THR A 237 1.90 6.21 -1.67
C THR A 237 2.59 5.14 -0.83
N THR A 238 2.01 4.79 0.32
CA THR A 238 2.50 3.70 1.16
C THR A 238 1.48 2.57 1.19
N LEU A 239 1.88 1.38 0.74
CA LEU A 239 1.17 0.13 0.97
C LEU A 239 1.68 -0.51 2.27
N SER A 240 0.78 -0.81 3.21
CA SER A 240 1.14 -1.44 4.49
C SER A 240 0.03 -2.37 4.98
N VAL A 241 0.32 -3.20 5.98
CA VAL A 241 -0.67 -4.02 6.69
C VAL A 241 -0.74 -3.57 8.15
N THR A 242 -1.94 -3.36 8.67
CA THR A 242 -2.16 -3.11 10.11
C THR A 242 -3.40 -3.86 10.58
N GLY A 243 -3.21 -4.86 11.43
CA GLY A 243 -4.31 -5.59 12.07
C GLY A 243 -5.19 -6.38 11.09
N GLY A 244 -4.63 -7.02 10.07
CA GLY A 244 -5.41 -7.78 9.08
C GLY A 244 -5.96 -6.93 7.93
N VAL A 245 -5.60 -5.64 7.88
CA VAL A 245 -6.12 -4.67 6.91
C VAL A 245 -4.95 -4.11 6.10
N ILE A 246 -5.02 -4.28 4.79
CA ILE A 246 -4.14 -3.61 3.83
C ILE A 246 -4.53 -2.13 3.79
N ARG A 247 -3.55 -1.24 3.91
CA ARG A 247 -3.73 0.20 3.78
C ARG A 247 -2.93 0.73 2.59
N ALA A 248 -3.57 1.52 1.75
CA ALA A 248 -2.92 2.37 0.76
C ALA A 248 -3.07 3.84 1.19
N ASP A 249 -2.01 4.40 1.76
CA ASP A 249 -1.95 5.78 2.25
C ASP A 249 -1.28 6.67 1.19
N VAL A 250 -2.03 7.59 0.60
CA VAL A 250 -1.51 8.58 -0.35
C VAL A 250 -1.26 9.87 0.42
N ALA A 251 0.00 10.33 0.50
CA ALA A 251 0.38 11.52 1.24
C ALA A 251 -0.42 12.76 0.78
N GLY A 252 -1.13 13.39 1.72
CA GLY A 252 -2.02 14.52 1.43
C GLY A 252 -3.29 14.13 0.64
N GLY A 253 -3.58 12.83 0.54
CA GLY A 253 -4.79 12.22 0.02
C GLY A 253 -5.47 11.35 1.09
N PRO A 254 -6.45 10.52 0.68
CA PRO A 254 -7.09 9.57 1.59
C PRO A 254 -6.27 8.35 1.94
N VAL A 255 -6.73 7.66 2.98
CA VAL A 255 -6.33 6.30 3.29
C VAL A 255 -7.39 5.34 2.76
N HIS A 256 -6.98 4.42 1.90
CA HIS A 256 -7.81 3.30 1.46
C HIS A 256 -7.49 2.06 2.28
N SER A 257 -8.51 1.36 2.76
CA SER A 257 -8.37 0.17 3.61
C SER A 257 -9.09 -1.04 3.00
N PHE A 258 -8.39 -2.16 2.92
CA PHE A 258 -8.89 -3.39 2.31
C PHE A 258 -8.68 -4.56 3.26
N PRO A 259 -9.63 -5.50 3.40
CA PRO A 259 -9.35 -6.74 4.11
C PRO A 259 -8.22 -7.50 3.41
N GLU A 260 -7.34 -8.16 4.17
CA GLU A 260 -6.32 -9.03 3.58
C GLU A 260 -6.95 -10.11 2.67
N ASN A 261 -6.21 -10.52 1.64
CA ASN A 261 -6.59 -11.56 0.66
C ASN A 261 -7.79 -11.22 -0.23
N THR A 262 -8.16 -9.94 -0.35
CA THR A 262 -9.29 -9.52 -1.18
C THR A 262 -8.90 -8.89 -2.52
N ILE A 263 -7.64 -8.47 -2.68
CA ILE A 263 -7.15 -7.82 -3.90
C ILE A 263 -6.12 -8.72 -4.56
N ASP A 264 -6.36 -9.09 -5.81
CA ASP A 264 -5.43 -9.95 -6.56
C ASP A 264 -4.30 -9.15 -7.21
N LEU A 265 -4.61 -7.92 -7.64
CA LEU A 265 -3.65 -7.01 -8.27
C LEU A 265 -3.91 -5.57 -7.83
N PHE A 266 -2.87 -4.93 -7.29
CA PHE A 266 -2.83 -3.48 -7.17
C PHE A 266 -2.12 -2.87 -8.38
N ALA A 267 -2.81 -2.06 -9.17
CA ALA A 267 -2.17 -1.18 -10.13
C ALA A 267 -2.06 0.22 -9.54
N ILE A 268 -0.83 0.71 -9.41
CA ILE A 268 -0.54 2.02 -8.85
C ILE A 268 0.01 2.88 -9.97
N GLY A 269 -0.83 3.80 -10.45
CA GLY A 269 -0.41 4.84 -11.38
C GLY A 269 0.40 5.92 -10.66
N GLY A 270 0.77 6.94 -11.42
CA GLY A 270 1.47 8.10 -10.89
C GLY A 270 1.16 9.36 -11.67
N THR A 271 1.69 10.50 -11.24
CA THR A 271 1.62 11.79 -11.95
C THR A 271 2.87 12.04 -12.78
N THR A 272 2.85 13.10 -13.59
CA THR A 272 4.02 13.57 -14.34
C THR A 272 5.05 14.34 -13.49
N ALA A 273 4.79 14.58 -12.21
CA ALA A 273 5.75 15.24 -11.30
C ALA A 273 6.72 14.26 -10.62
N GLY A 274 6.50 12.95 -10.79
CA GLY A 274 7.22 11.91 -10.08
C GLY A 274 6.39 11.30 -8.95
N ASN A 275 6.76 10.08 -8.55
CA ASN A 275 5.95 9.24 -7.68
C ASN A 275 6.85 8.40 -6.78
N THR A 276 6.51 8.25 -5.52
CA THR A 276 7.15 7.29 -4.62
C THR A 276 6.13 6.26 -4.21
N LEU A 277 6.38 4.99 -4.51
CA LEU A 277 5.65 3.88 -3.93
C LEU A 277 6.52 3.25 -2.84
N THR A 278 6.06 3.32 -1.60
CA THR A 278 6.63 2.57 -0.48
C THR A 278 5.78 1.33 -0.22
N ILE A 279 6.42 0.17 -0.14
CA ILE A 279 5.79 -1.08 0.30
C ILE A 279 6.44 -1.47 1.64
N ASP A 280 5.67 -1.29 2.71
CA ASP A 280 6.06 -1.59 4.08
C ASP A 280 5.57 -2.98 4.48
N TYR A 281 6.53 -3.90 4.68
CA TYR A 281 6.26 -5.28 5.04
C TYR A 281 6.22 -5.54 6.55
N ALA A 282 6.23 -4.52 7.42
CA ALA A 282 6.24 -4.68 8.87
C ALA A 282 5.03 -5.49 9.40
N GLY A 283 3.86 -5.30 8.79
CA GLY A 283 2.63 -6.04 9.13
C GLY A 283 2.39 -7.30 8.30
N GLY A 284 3.30 -7.66 7.39
CA GLY A 284 3.09 -8.67 6.35
C GLY A 284 3.03 -8.06 4.95
N VAL A 285 2.69 -8.87 3.94
CA VAL A 285 2.63 -8.41 2.54
C VAL A 285 1.33 -7.64 2.28
N PRO A 286 1.39 -6.35 1.90
CA PRO A 286 0.20 -5.50 1.77
C PRO A 286 -0.49 -5.60 0.41
N TYR A 287 -0.45 -6.78 -0.22
CA TYR A 287 -1.05 -7.04 -1.51
C TYR A 287 -1.28 -8.54 -1.71
N GLY A 288 -2.13 -8.88 -2.68
CA GLY A 288 -2.33 -10.27 -3.12
C GLY A 288 -1.16 -10.79 -3.95
N PRO A 289 -1.41 -11.56 -5.02
CA PRO A 289 -0.37 -12.06 -5.91
C PRO A 289 0.53 -10.99 -6.51
N SER A 290 0.00 -9.83 -6.92
CA SER A 290 0.81 -8.86 -7.67
C SER A 290 0.54 -7.38 -7.37
N VAL A 291 1.57 -6.57 -7.67
CA VAL A 291 1.54 -5.11 -7.77
C VAL A 291 2.09 -4.73 -9.15
N ASP A 292 1.45 -3.78 -9.83
CA ASP A 292 1.94 -3.11 -11.03
C ASP A 292 2.19 -1.64 -10.70
N PHE A 293 3.46 -1.21 -10.72
CA PHE A 293 3.86 0.18 -10.48
C PHE A 293 4.51 0.76 -11.74
N SER A 294 3.66 1.32 -12.60
CA SER A 294 4.04 1.84 -13.91
C SER A 294 3.64 3.31 -14.09
N PRO A 295 4.20 4.25 -13.28
CA PRO A 295 3.89 5.67 -13.41
C PRO A 295 4.34 6.24 -14.77
N PRO A 296 3.83 7.42 -15.20
CA PRO A 296 4.31 8.09 -16.41
C PRO A 296 5.83 8.38 -16.39
N VAL A 297 6.44 8.50 -17.58
CA VAL A 297 7.89 8.75 -17.80
C VAL A 297 8.37 10.15 -17.37
N ALA A 298 7.67 10.84 -16.48
CA ALA A 298 7.98 12.21 -16.09
C ALA A 298 8.20 12.33 -14.57
N GLY A 299 9.18 13.14 -14.18
CA GLY A 299 9.65 13.24 -12.81
C GLY A 299 10.54 12.07 -12.37
N SER A 300 10.92 12.06 -11.09
CA SER A 300 11.61 10.92 -10.47
C SER A 300 10.57 9.98 -9.86
N ASN A 301 10.60 8.71 -10.27
CA ASN A 301 9.71 7.68 -9.75
C ASN A 301 10.51 6.70 -8.89
N THR A 302 10.24 6.62 -7.59
CA THR A 302 10.98 5.78 -6.65
C THR A 302 10.13 4.61 -6.17
N LEU A 303 10.70 3.40 -6.14
CA LEU A 303 10.12 2.25 -5.44
C LEU A 303 10.93 1.99 -4.17
N VAL A 304 10.28 2.03 -3.02
CA VAL A 304 10.88 1.75 -1.71
C VAL A 304 10.29 0.46 -1.15
N LEU A 305 11.14 -0.51 -0.84
CA LEU A 305 10.78 -1.75 -0.17
C LEU A 305 11.43 -1.72 1.22
N GLU A 306 10.62 -1.84 2.28
CA GLU A 306 11.15 -1.74 3.65
C GLU A 306 10.44 -2.65 4.66
N ASN A 307 11.13 -2.88 5.78
CA ASN A 307 10.71 -3.75 6.86
C ASN A 307 10.40 -5.19 6.41
N GLY A 308 9.89 -6.02 7.33
CA GLY A 308 9.57 -7.43 7.08
C GLY A 308 10.79 -8.33 6.83
N SER A 309 10.53 -9.59 6.49
CA SER A 309 11.57 -10.56 6.16
C SER A 309 11.08 -11.68 5.23
N PHE A 310 11.92 -12.11 4.29
CA PHE A 310 11.65 -13.22 3.37
C PHE A 310 12.83 -14.21 3.31
N SER A 311 12.56 -15.42 2.84
CA SER A 311 13.63 -16.40 2.59
C SER A 311 14.35 -16.11 1.26
N GLN A 312 13.61 -15.71 0.24
CA GLN A 312 14.11 -15.49 -1.12
C GLN A 312 13.50 -14.24 -1.74
N GLN A 313 14.27 -13.60 -2.62
CA GLN A 313 13.83 -12.52 -3.48
C GLN A 313 14.58 -12.59 -4.81
N SER A 314 13.86 -12.37 -5.91
CA SER A 314 14.45 -12.28 -7.25
C SER A 314 14.15 -10.92 -7.84
N TYR A 315 15.16 -10.24 -8.36
CA TYR A 315 15.03 -9.08 -9.24
C TYR A 315 15.41 -9.49 -10.66
N LEU A 316 14.42 -9.54 -11.55
CA LEU A 316 14.61 -9.69 -12.99
C LEU A 316 14.53 -8.33 -13.67
N ALA A 317 15.67 -7.80 -14.13
CA ALA A 317 15.73 -6.57 -14.91
C ALA A 317 15.32 -6.81 -16.37
N SER A 318 14.58 -5.86 -16.97
CA SER A 318 14.07 -6.01 -18.34
C SER A 318 14.44 -4.85 -19.27
N ALA A 319 14.48 -3.62 -18.77
CA ALA A 319 14.84 -2.42 -19.52
C ALA A 319 15.22 -1.28 -18.54
N PRO A 320 15.79 -0.14 -19.02
CA PRO A 320 15.94 1.04 -18.17
C PRO A 320 14.62 1.43 -17.50
N GLY A 321 14.67 1.63 -16.18
CA GLY A 321 13.49 1.95 -15.37
C GLY A 321 12.48 0.82 -15.19
N ALA A 322 12.72 -0.40 -15.68
CA ALA A 322 11.72 -1.48 -15.70
C ALA A 322 12.27 -2.85 -15.29
N GLY A 323 11.38 -3.69 -14.75
CA GLY A 323 11.71 -5.01 -14.28
C GLY A 323 10.62 -5.62 -13.42
N GLN A 324 10.99 -6.71 -12.75
CA GLN A 324 10.14 -7.45 -11.84
C GLN A 324 10.91 -7.80 -10.56
N ILE A 325 10.27 -7.60 -9.40
CA ILE A 325 10.72 -8.14 -8.12
C ILE A 325 9.74 -9.21 -7.66
N ALA A 326 10.24 -10.40 -7.34
CA ALA A 326 9.43 -11.52 -6.89
C ALA A 326 9.90 -12.05 -5.53
N PHE A 327 8.96 -12.33 -4.64
CA PHE A 327 9.17 -13.02 -3.36
C PHE A 327 8.51 -14.41 -3.44
N PRO A 328 9.25 -15.45 -3.84
CA PRO A 328 8.67 -16.78 -4.01
C PRO A 328 8.44 -17.47 -2.67
N ASN A 329 7.62 -18.52 -2.71
CA ASN A 329 7.40 -19.46 -1.61
C ASN A 329 6.74 -18.89 -0.35
N ARG A 330 5.88 -17.88 -0.48
CA ARG A 330 5.07 -17.41 0.65
C ARG A 330 3.90 -18.35 0.87
N THR A 331 3.74 -18.86 2.09
CA THR A 331 2.57 -19.64 2.48
C THR A 331 1.43 -18.72 2.91
N VAL A 332 0.26 -18.85 2.26
CA VAL A 332 -0.99 -18.19 2.65
C VAL A 332 -2.06 -19.26 2.80
N GLY A 333 -2.54 -19.47 4.02
CA GLY A 333 -3.37 -20.63 4.34
C GLY A 333 -2.63 -21.95 4.06
N SER A 334 -3.19 -22.81 3.21
CA SER A 334 -2.54 -24.04 2.74
C SER A 334 -1.84 -23.88 1.37
N GLY A 335 -1.94 -22.72 0.74
CA GLY A 335 -1.35 -22.44 -0.57
C GLY A 335 0.04 -21.83 -0.46
N THR A 336 0.87 -22.04 -1.49
CA THR A 336 2.11 -21.31 -1.68
C THR A 336 1.94 -20.37 -2.86
N ILE A 337 2.18 -19.08 -2.66
CA ILE A 337 2.09 -18.05 -3.68
C ILE A 337 3.44 -17.37 -3.89
N THR A 338 3.63 -16.79 -5.06
CA THR A 338 4.73 -15.87 -5.36
C THR A 338 4.14 -14.47 -5.41
N ASN A 339 4.67 -13.57 -4.57
CA ASN A 339 4.29 -12.17 -4.60
C ASN A 339 5.17 -11.43 -5.60
N ILE A 340 4.57 -10.72 -6.55
CA ILE A 340 5.26 -10.07 -7.67
C ILE A 340 5.04 -8.57 -7.65
N ILE A 341 6.07 -7.80 -7.95
CA ILE A 341 6.00 -6.37 -8.23
C ILE A 341 6.56 -6.17 -9.63
N ASP A 342 5.68 -5.89 -10.58
CA ASP A 342 6.07 -5.43 -11.91
C ASP A 342 6.19 -3.90 -11.88
N PHE A 343 7.22 -3.35 -12.53
CA PHE A 343 7.42 -1.92 -12.55
C PHE A 343 8.01 -1.40 -13.86
N ALA A 344 7.74 -0.13 -14.13
CA ALA A 344 8.28 0.62 -15.25
C ALA A 344 8.51 2.09 -14.89
N ASN A 345 9.37 2.76 -15.67
CA ASN A 345 9.69 4.20 -15.56
C ASN A 345 10.24 4.63 -14.19
N LEU A 346 10.95 3.75 -13.48
CA LEU A 346 11.57 4.05 -12.19
C LEU A 346 12.89 4.82 -12.34
N SER A 347 13.27 5.48 -11.24
CA SER A 347 14.58 6.04 -10.91
C SER A 347 14.56 6.62 -9.47
N PRO A 348 15.05 5.93 -8.42
CA PRO A 348 15.58 4.55 -8.33
C PRO A 348 14.72 3.54 -7.54
N ILE A 349 15.25 2.32 -7.34
CA ILE A 349 14.75 1.34 -6.35
C ILE A 349 15.60 1.41 -5.07
N ILE A 350 14.94 1.47 -3.92
CA ILE A 350 15.55 1.37 -2.58
C ILE A 350 14.96 0.14 -1.90
N ASP A 351 15.78 -0.83 -1.53
CA ASP A 351 15.31 -2.09 -0.94
C ASP A 351 16.07 -2.44 0.34
N THR A 352 15.40 -2.26 1.48
CA THR A 352 15.95 -2.55 2.81
C THR A 352 15.31 -3.78 3.47
N VAL A 353 14.48 -4.53 2.73
CA VAL A 353 13.79 -5.73 3.22
C VAL A 353 14.80 -6.82 3.56
N ALA A 354 14.67 -7.44 4.73
CA ALA A 354 15.54 -8.54 5.11
C ALA A 354 15.27 -9.80 4.27
N VAL A 355 16.27 -10.33 3.57
CA VAL A 355 16.13 -11.56 2.78
C VAL A 355 17.35 -12.45 2.93
N THR A 356 17.15 -13.77 3.07
CA THR A 356 18.28 -14.72 3.14
C THR A 356 19.01 -14.87 1.81
N GLY A 357 18.28 -15.07 0.71
CA GLY A 357 18.84 -15.11 -0.65
C GLY A 357 18.20 -14.07 -1.58
N PHE A 358 19.04 -13.25 -2.20
CA PHE A 358 18.65 -12.27 -3.21
C PHE A 358 19.31 -12.62 -4.54
N THR A 359 18.53 -12.73 -5.60
CA THR A 359 19.05 -12.96 -6.96
C THR A 359 18.76 -11.75 -7.83
N PHE A 360 19.78 -11.15 -8.41
CA PHE A 360 19.69 -10.18 -9.48
C PHE A 360 19.99 -10.87 -10.82
N THR A 361 19.12 -10.67 -11.81
CA THR A 361 19.31 -11.15 -13.18
C THR A 361 19.22 -9.96 -14.14
N ALA A 362 20.31 -9.70 -14.85
CA ALA A 362 20.40 -8.64 -15.84
C ALA A 362 19.51 -8.95 -17.08
N PRO A 363 19.14 -7.94 -17.88
CA PRO A 363 18.42 -8.18 -19.13
C PRO A 363 19.31 -8.93 -20.14
N ALA A 364 18.70 -9.46 -21.20
CA ALA A 364 19.45 -10.09 -22.28
C ALA A 364 20.33 -9.05 -23.03
N GLY A 365 21.46 -9.52 -23.58
CA GLY A 365 22.45 -8.69 -24.26
C GLY A 365 23.72 -8.51 -23.41
N ALA A 366 24.72 -7.84 -23.98
CA ALA A 366 25.96 -7.49 -23.28
C ALA A 366 25.70 -6.44 -22.19
N GLN A 367 26.23 -6.68 -20.99
CA GLN A 367 26.02 -5.84 -19.82
C GLN A 367 27.31 -5.12 -19.40
N THR A 368 27.14 -3.91 -18.86
CA THR A 368 28.20 -3.22 -18.11
C THR A 368 27.65 -2.83 -16.75
N ILE A 369 28.06 -3.55 -15.71
CA ILE A 369 27.48 -3.47 -14.36
C ILE A 369 28.53 -2.96 -13.37
N GLU A 370 28.09 -2.06 -12.50
CA GLU A 370 28.86 -1.65 -11.33
C GLU A 370 28.12 -2.08 -10.06
N VAL A 371 28.87 -2.73 -9.17
CA VAL A 371 28.45 -3.05 -7.81
C VAL A 371 29.31 -2.22 -6.87
N GLU A 372 28.74 -1.22 -6.21
CA GLU A 372 29.50 -0.24 -5.41
C GLU A 372 28.81 0.03 -4.06
N PRO A 373 29.49 0.63 -3.06
CA PRO A 373 28.81 1.13 -1.86
C PRO A 373 27.69 2.12 -2.23
N GLY A 374 26.48 1.85 -1.75
CA GLY A 374 25.34 2.72 -1.91
C GLY A 374 25.25 3.78 -0.80
N PRO A 375 24.22 4.64 -0.82
CA PRO A 375 23.97 5.60 0.25
C PRO A 375 23.57 4.90 1.54
N ILE A 376 23.74 5.58 2.67
CA ILE A 376 23.11 5.15 3.93
C ILE A 376 21.64 5.56 3.87
N VAL A 377 20.73 4.59 3.92
CA VAL A 377 19.27 4.80 3.91
C VAL A 377 18.73 4.45 5.28
N SER A 378 18.05 5.39 5.94
CA SER A 378 17.47 5.19 7.28
C SER A 378 18.49 4.65 8.32
N GLY A 379 19.76 5.06 8.19
CA GLY A 379 20.86 4.62 9.06
C GLY A 379 21.50 3.29 8.67
N VAL A 380 21.06 2.63 7.59
CA VAL A 380 21.57 1.35 7.11
C VAL A 380 22.42 1.55 5.85
N GLN A 381 23.64 1.02 5.86
CA GLN A 381 24.51 1.01 4.68
C GLN A 381 23.92 0.10 3.60
N THR A 382 23.82 0.61 2.36
CA THR A 382 23.36 -0.16 1.19
C THR A 382 24.53 -0.52 0.26
N THR A 383 24.29 -1.47 -0.64
CA THR A 383 25.12 -1.75 -1.82
C THR A 383 24.29 -1.44 -3.05
N ARG A 384 24.89 -0.80 -4.04
CA ARG A 384 24.25 -0.42 -5.29
C ARG A 384 24.60 -1.41 -6.39
N ILE A 385 23.62 -1.80 -7.19
CA ILE A 385 23.82 -2.41 -8.51
C ILE A 385 23.29 -1.42 -9.55
N ARG A 386 24.12 -1.02 -10.52
CA ARG A 386 23.71 -0.14 -11.61
C ARG A 386 24.30 -0.56 -12.95
N SER A 387 23.64 -0.15 -14.03
CA SER A 387 24.19 -0.23 -15.38
C SER A 387 24.83 1.10 -15.78
N THR A 388 26.05 1.08 -16.30
CA THR A 388 26.69 2.30 -16.85
C THR A 388 26.21 2.62 -18.28
N THR A 389 25.55 1.67 -18.93
CA THR A 389 24.94 1.78 -20.26
C THR A 389 23.43 2.01 -20.21
N ASN A 390 22.86 2.19 -19.01
CA ASN A 390 21.42 2.35 -18.80
C ASN A 390 20.59 1.16 -19.33
N ALA A 391 21.09 -0.07 -19.18
CA ALA A 391 20.38 -1.29 -19.60
C ALA A 391 19.23 -1.68 -18.65
N PHE A 392 19.29 -1.26 -17.39
CA PHE A 392 18.31 -1.59 -16.36
C PHE A 392 18.26 -0.53 -15.25
N GLU A 393 17.21 -0.59 -14.42
CA GLU A 393 17.06 0.32 -13.28
C GLU A 393 18.05 0.05 -12.14
N ARG A 394 18.60 1.12 -11.56
CA ARG A 394 19.46 1.04 -10.38
C ARG A 394 18.69 0.55 -9.16
N ILE A 395 19.30 -0.36 -8.40
CA ILE A 395 18.84 -0.77 -7.07
C ILE A 395 19.92 -0.49 -6.02
N ASP A 396 19.51 0.18 -4.93
CA ASP A 396 20.29 0.31 -3.70
C ASP A 396 19.68 -0.64 -2.66
N PHE A 397 20.39 -1.71 -2.27
CA PHE A 397 19.87 -2.77 -1.39
C PHE A 397 20.59 -2.88 -0.04
N ALA A 398 19.89 -3.35 0.98
CA ALA A 398 20.45 -3.76 2.27
C ALA A 398 19.76 -5.01 2.83
N ASN A 399 20.31 -5.57 3.91
CA ASN A 399 19.77 -6.71 4.66
C ASN A 399 19.61 -7.99 3.84
N LYS A 400 20.46 -8.21 2.84
CA LYS A 400 20.48 -9.43 2.00
C LYS A 400 21.61 -10.34 2.46
N GLY A 401 21.29 -11.53 3.00
CA GLY A 401 22.28 -12.46 3.54
C GLY A 401 23.28 -12.96 2.50
N SER A 402 22.75 -13.40 1.36
CA SER A 402 23.49 -13.81 0.17
C SER A 402 22.92 -13.15 -1.08
N VAL A 403 23.80 -12.73 -1.99
CA VAL A 403 23.44 -12.08 -3.25
C VAL A 403 24.01 -12.86 -4.42
N ALA A 404 23.16 -13.26 -5.38
CA ALA A 404 23.57 -13.83 -6.66
C ALA A 404 23.33 -12.83 -7.79
N ILE A 405 24.32 -12.60 -8.64
CA ILE A 405 24.26 -11.70 -9.80
C ILE A 405 24.49 -12.54 -11.05
N ASN A 406 23.51 -12.58 -11.94
CA ASN A 406 23.57 -13.30 -13.21
C ASN A 406 23.45 -12.32 -14.38
N THR A 407 24.38 -12.35 -15.35
CA THR A 407 24.39 -11.38 -16.46
C THR A 407 24.01 -11.95 -17.82
N GLY A 408 24.10 -13.27 -18.01
CA GLY A 408 23.52 -13.94 -19.17
C GLY A 408 24.52 -14.81 -19.93
N ALA A 409 24.63 -14.63 -21.24
CA ALA A 409 25.51 -15.41 -22.12
C ALA A 409 26.25 -14.56 -23.16
N ASN A 410 26.23 -13.23 -22.99
CA ASN A 410 26.90 -12.29 -23.88
C ASN A 410 28.15 -11.77 -23.17
N ALA A 411 29.06 -11.14 -23.92
CA ALA A 411 30.25 -10.55 -23.32
C ALA A 411 29.89 -9.43 -22.33
N ASP A 412 30.11 -9.69 -21.05
CA ASP A 412 29.73 -8.82 -19.95
C ASP A 412 30.96 -8.20 -19.28
N THR A 413 30.80 -6.99 -18.75
CA THR A 413 31.84 -6.31 -17.94
C THR A 413 31.27 -5.93 -16.59
N LEU A 414 31.95 -6.33 -15.52
CA LEU A 414 31.56 -6.05 -14.14
C LEU A 414 32.70 -5.39 -13.37
N SER A 415 32.40 -4.32 -12.65
CA SER A 415 33.27 -3.72 -11.64
C SER A 415 32.61 -3.83 -10.27
N ILE A 416 33.31 -4.44 -9.30
CA ILE A 416 32.75 -4.82 -8.01
C ILE A 416 33.61 -4.24 -6.89
N ASP A 417 33.02 -3.37 -6.08
CA ASP A 417 33.57 -2.85 -4.84
C ASP A 417 32.64 -3.22 -3.66
N LEU A 418 33.10 -4.17 -2.84
CA LEU A 418 32.46 -4.59 -1.60
C LEU A 418 33.31 -4.20 -0.38
N GLY A 419 34.11 -3.14 -0.47
CA GLY A 419 34.93 -2.63 0.63
C GLY A 419 34.09 -2.06 1.79
N VAL A 420 32.89 -1.57 1.48
CA VAL A 420 31.87 -1.15 2.44
C VAL A 420 30.55 -1.84 2.08
N PRO A 421 30.36 -3.12 2.45
CA PRO A 421 29.21 -3.91 2.03
C PRO A 421 27.92 -3.42 2.71
N ALA A 422 26.78 -3.72 2.09
CA ALA A 422 25.49 -3.49 2.71
C ALA A 422 25.36 -4.23 4.04
N ALA A 423 24.58 -3.68 4.97
CA ALA A 423 24.28 -4.36 6.22
C ALA A 423 23.69 -5.76 5.95
N GLY A 424 24.14 -6.77 6.71
CA GLY A 424 23.66 -8.15 6.61
C GLY A 424 24.29 -8.98 5.48
N LEU A 425 25.07 -8.39 4.57
CA LEU A 425 25.69 -9.12 3.46
C LEU A 425 26.84 -10.00 3.95
N THR A 426 26.74 -11.30 3.68
CA THR A 426 27.76 -12.30 4.05
C THR A 426 28.31 -13.07 2.85
N ALA A 427 27.59 -13.08 1.73
CA ALA A 427 28.05 -13.75 0.51
C ALA A 427 27.57 -13.03 -0.75
N VAL A 428 28.45 -12.95 -1.76
CA VAL A 428 28.15 -12.51 -3.12
C VAL A 428 28.64 -13.57 -4.10
N SER A 429 27.79 -13.97 -5.04
CA SER A 429 28.18 -14.81 -6.18
C SER A 429 27.86 -14.11 -7.50
N VAL A 430 28.82 -14.04 -8.40
CA VAL A 430 28.66 -13.49 -9.75
C VAL A 430 28.85 -14.60 -10.77
N ALA A 431 27.92 -14.71 -11.71
CA ALA A 431 27.99 -15.64 -12.83
C ALA A 431 27.67 -14.92 -14.15
N THR A 432 28.64 -14.87 -15.05
CA THR A 432 28.49 -14.19 -16.35
C THR A 432 28.08 -15.11 -17.49
N GLY A 433 28.21 -16.43 -17.30
CA GLY A 433 27.65 -17.46 -18.16
C GLY A 433 28.47 -17.74 -19.41
N GLY A 434 28.22 -17.05 -20.52
CA GLY A 434 28.92 -17.27 -21.79
C GLY A 434 29.34 -15.94 -22.42
N GLY A 435 30.11 -15.97 -23.51
CA GLY A 435 30.76 -14.76 -24.02
C GLY A 435 32.12 -14.54 -23.35
N ASP A 436 32.91 -13.61 -23.87
CA ASP A 436 34.20 -13.27 -23.28
C ASP A 436 34.00 -12.15 -22.25
N ASP A 437 34.05 -12.52 -20.97
CA ASP A 437 33.64 -11.67 -19.86
C ASP A 437 34.82 -11.03 -19.14
N THR A 438 34.61 -9.85 -18.57
CA THR A 438 35.57 -9.19 -17.68
C THR A 438 34.95 -8.90 -16.33
N ILE A 439 35.53 -9.44 -15.26
CA ILE A 439 35.16 -9.16 -13.87
C ILE A 439 36.35 -8.50 -13.19
N VAL A 440 36.17 -7.29 -12.69
CA VAL A 440 37.14 -6.58 -11.85
C VAL A 440 36.61 -6.50 -10.42
N LEU A 441 37.31 -7.12 -9.48
CA LEU A 441 37.01 -7.03 -8.05
C LEU A 441 37.99 -6.05 -7.40
N LEU A 442 37.50 -4.85 -7.10
CA LEU A 442 38.27 -3.76 -6.49
C LEU A 442 38.48 -3.99 -4.99
N ALA A 443 37.45 -4.47 -4.29
CA ALA A 443 37.53 -4.78 -2.86
C ALA A 443 36.50 -5.82 -2.42
N SER A 444 36.83 -6.54 -1.35
CA SER A 444 35.92 -7.45 -0.64
C SER A 444 36.17 -7.35 0.86
N ALA A 445 35.18 -6.90 1.62
CA ALA A 445 35.30 -6.74 3.07
C ALA A 445 35.44 -8.07 3.81
N ALA A 446 36.11 -8.01 4.97
CA ALA A 446 36.23 -9.17 5.86
C ALA A 446 34.85 -9.69 6.27
N GLY A 447 34.67 -11.01 6.24
CA GLY A 447 33.40 -11.68 6.54
C GLY A 447 32.42 -11.78 5.35
N VAL A 448 32.74 -11.16 4.20
CA VAL A 448 32.00 -11.38 2.95
C VAL A 448 32.73 -12.43 2.11
N THR A 449 32.04 -13.51 1.77
CA THR A 449 32.53 -14.50 0.80
C THR A 449 32.15 -14.08 -0.61
N THR A 450 33.12 -13.85 -1.49
CA THR A 450 32.89 -13.46 -2.88
C THR A 450 33.23 -14.63 -3.80
N THR A 451 32.27 -15.09 -4.60
CA THR A 451 32.50 -16.08 -5.67
C THR A 451 32.31 -15.41 -7.02
N LEU A 452 33.31 -15.53 -7.89
CA LEU A 452 33.31 -14.99 -9.25
C LEU A 452 33.42 -16.14 -10.23
N ASP A 453 32.47 -16.24 -11.14
CA ASP A 453 32.45 -17.24 -12.20
C ASP A 453 32.30 -16.54 -13.55
N ALA A 454 33.40 -16.49 -14.30
CA ALA A 454 33.42 -15.89 -15.63
C ALA A 454 32.79 -16.82 -16.70
N GLY A 455 32.29 -18.00 -16.32
CA GLY A 455 31.55 -18.86 -17.24
C GLY A 455 32.42 -19.52 -18.33
N ALA A 456 31.87 -19.66 -19.54
CA ALA A 456 32.36 -20.51 -20.62
C ALA A 456 33.08 -19.79 -21.77
N GLY A 457 33.33 -18.48 -21.63
CA GLY A 457 34.07 -17.66 -22.60
C GLY A 457 35.46 -18.16 -22.97
N SER A 458 35.91 -17.81 -24.18
CA SER A 458 37.22 -18.20 -24.69
C SER A 458 38.36 -17.30 -24.21
N ALA A 459 38.03 -16.07 -23.80
CA ALA A 459 38.98 -15.05 -23.39
C ALA A 459 38.49 -14.25 -22.18
N ASN A 460 38.04 -14.97 -21.14
CA ASN A 460 37.59 -14.37 -19.91
C ASN A 460 38.73 -13.72 -19.11
N LEU A 461 38.44 -12.65 -18.38
CA LEU A 461 39.34 -11.98 -17.44
C LEU A 461 38.68 -11.84 -16.07
N ILE A 462 39.32 -12.39 -15.04
CA ILE A 462 39.04 -12.07 -13.65
C ILE A 462 40.25 -11.29 -13.11
N ASP A 463 40.07 -10.00 -12.89
CA ASP A 463 41.08 -9.11 -12.30
C ASP A 463 40.74 -8.85 -10.83
N LEU A 464 41.60 -9.27 -9.91
CA LEU A 464 41.44 -9.02 -8.47
C LEU A 464 42.31 -7.86 -7.97
N SER A 465 42.88 -7.05 -8.88
CA SER A 465 43.69 -5.89 -8.54
C SER A 465 42.92 -4.59 -8.70
N ASP A 466 43.00 -3.73 -7.69
CA ASP A 466 42.59 -2.32 -7.79
C ASP A 466 43.82 -1.48 -8.11
N ALA A 467 43.95 -1.04 -9.36
CA ALA A 467 45.07 -0.25 -9.85
C ALA A 467 46.46 -0.86 -9.50
N GLY A 468 46.58 -2.19 -9.53
CA GLY A 468 47.80 -2.92 -9.19
C GLY A 468 48.02 -3.11 -7.69
N SER A 469 46.96 -3.09 -6.89
CA SER A 469 46.98 -3.30 -5.44
C SER A 469 45.96 -4.35 -5.00
N LEU A 470 46.33 -5.24 -4.08
CA LEU A 470 45.44 -6.29 -3.55
C LEU A 470 44.87 -5.96 -2.15
N VAL A 471 45.16 -4.79 -1.59
CA VAL A 471 44.78 -4.43 -0.20
C VAL A 471 43.28 -4.38 0.05
N GLY A 472 42.46 -4.18 -0.99
CA GLY A 472 41.00 -4.22 -0.88
C GLY A 472 40.43 -5.60 -0.60
N LEU A 473 41.20 -6.68 -0.82
CA LEU A 473 40.74 -8.06 -0.64
C LEU A 473 40.94 -8.49 0.81
N LEU A 474 39.94 -8.26 1.65
CA LEU A 474 39.95 -8.65 3.07
C LEU A 474 39.08 -9.89 3.34
N GLY A 475 38.12 -10.18 2.46
CA GLY A 475 37.24 -11.36 2.48
C GLY A 475 37.79 -12.55 1.69
N ASP A 476 37.10 -13.69 1.78
CA ASP A 476 37.43 -14.86 0.97
C ASP A 476 36.95 -14.66 -0.47
N VAL A 477 37.84 -14.83 -1.45
CA VAL A 477 37.51 -14.72 -2.88
C VAL A 477 37.72 -16.05 -3.59
N PHE A 478 36.68 -16.54 -4.26
CA PHE A 478 36.71 -17.76 -5.07
C PHE A 478 36.57 -17.38 -6.54
N ALA A 479 37.62 -17.60 -7.34
CA ALA A 479 37.59 -17.35 -8.78
C ALA A 479 37.44 -18.68 -9.53
N ARG A 480 36.48 -18.73 -10.45
CA ARG A 480 36.11 -19.92 -11.22
C ARG A 480 35.86 -19.56 -12.68
N SER A 481 35.92 -20.58 -13.52
CA SER A 481 35.56 -20.55 -14.94
C SER A 481 34.82 -21.84 -15.22
N THR A 482 33.49 -21.84 -15.13
CA THR A 482 32.70 -23.03 -15.50
C THR A 482 32.61 -23.16 -17.01
N GLY A 483 33.71 -23.61 -17.60
CA GLY A 483 33.90 -23.70 -19.05
C GLY A 483 35.00 -22.75 -19.54
N GLY A 484 35.33 -22.85 -20.81
CA GLY A 484 36.16 -21.85 -21.48
C GLY A 484 37.61 -21.73 -20.98
N ALA A 485 38.21 -20.56 -21.25
CA ALA A 485 39.53 -20.17 -20.76
C ALA A 485 39.44 -18.80 -20.07
N SER A 486 39.99 -18.73 -18.85
CA SER A 486 40.02 -17.53 -18.04
C SER A 486 41.45 -17.14 -17.67
N THR A 487 41.75 -15.85 -17.78
CA THR A 487 42.92 -15.24 -17.16
C THR A 487 42.53 -14.76 -15.78
N LEU A 488 43.19 -15.28 -14.75
CA LEU A 488 43.15 -14.69 -13.41
C LEU A 488 44.33 -13.74 -13.25
N LYS A 489 44.06 -12.45 -13.06
CA LYS A 489 45.08 -11.43 -12.80
C LYS A 489 45.12 -11.09 -11.31
N LEU A 490 46.32 -11.21 -10.75
CA LEU A 490 46.67 -10.77 -9.40
C LEU A 490 47.86 -9.81 -9.55
N ASP A 491 47.69 -8.56 -9.15
CA ASP A 491 48.71 -7.53 -9.27
C ASP A 491 48.73 -6.70 -7.98
N ASP A 492 49.87 -6.75 -7.28
CA ASP A 492 50.14 -5.96 -6.07
C ASP A 492 51.36 -5.05 -6.27
N SER A 493 51.74 -4.78 -7.52
CA SER A 493 52.96 -4.03 -7.87
C SER A 493 52.92 -2.55 -7.47
N ALA A 494 51.73 -1.98 -7.25
CA ALA A 494 51.56 -0.61 -6.78
C ALA A 494 51.79 -0.45 -5.27
N ARG A 495 51.86 -1.56 -4.51
CA ARG A 495 52.00 -1.53 -3.06
C ARG A 495 53.45 -1.73 -2.62
N ASN A 496 53.94 -0.83 -1.77
CA ASN A 496 55.28 -0.87 -1.17
C ASN A 496 55.30 -1.47 0.25
N VAL A 497 54.21 -2.09 0.68
CA VAL A 497 54.04 -2.75 1.98
C VAL A 497 53.83 -4.23 1.72
N ALA A 498 54.56 -5.09 2.44
CA ALA A 498 54.39 -6.52 2.33
C ALA A 498 53.00 -6.96 2.85
N ASP A 499 52.25 -7.66 2.01
CA ASP A 499 51.06 -8.41 2.39
C ASP A 499 51.30 -9.92 2.28
N ALA A 500 50.46 -10.70 2.96
CA ALA A 500 50.46 -12.14 2.86
C ALA A 500 49.10 -12.61 2.33
N PHE A 501 49.13 -13.26 1.17
CA PHE A 501 47.97 -13.89 0.54
C PHE A 501 48.21 -15.40 0.45
N VAL A 502 47.16 -16.17 0.71
CA VAL A 502 47.12 -17.63 0.52
C VAL A 502 46.31 -17.92 -0.73
N ILE A 503 46.99 -18.46 -1.74
CA ILE A 503 46.38 -18.87 -3.00
C ILE A 503 46.31 -20.40 -3.01
N THR A 504 45.10 -20.91 -3.15
CA THR A 504 44.82 -22.34 -3.34
C THR A 504 44.01 -22.52 -4.62
N PRO A 505 43.94 -23.72 -5.21
CA PRO A 505 43.15 -23.93 -6.42
C PRO A 505 41.71 -23.40 -6.26
N GLY A 506 41.36 -22.37 -7.04
CA GLY A 506 40.03 -21.74 -7.05
C GLY A 506 39.72 -20.79 -5.88
N ARG A 507 40.69 -20.44 -5.01
CA ARG A 507 40.47 -19.57 -3.85
C ARG A 507 41.70 -18.71 -3.52
N VAL A 508 41.46 -17.41 -3.33
CA VAL A 508 42.40 -16.42 -2.80
C VAL A 508 41.88 -15.94 -1.44
N THR A 509 42.71 -16.01 -0.41
CA THR A 509 42.38 -15.53 0.95
C THR A 509 43.56 -14.77 1.54
N GLY A 510 43.31 -13.92 2.51
CA GLY A 510 44.34 -13.11 3.16
C GLY A 510 44.30 -11.65 2.70
N GLY A 511 44.96 -10.80 3.48
CA GLY A 511 44.86 -9.35 3.42
C GLY A 511 45.03 -8.78 4.84
N ARG A 512 46.05 -7.92 5.01
CA ARG A 512 46.54 -7.37 6.30
C ARG A 512 46.34 -8.30 7.51
N SER A 513 47.20 -9.32 7.65
CA SER A 513 47.49 -9.78 9.01
C SER A 513 48.18 -8.60 9.70
N GLY A 514 47.44 -7.88 10.55
CA GLY A 514 48.09 -6.97 11.48
C GLY A 514 49.22 -7.76 12.16
N PRO A 515 50.41 -7.17 12.37
CA PRO A 515 51.50 -7.87 13.05
C PRO A 515 50.99 -8.36 14.40
N SER A 516 50.53 -9.61 14.50
CA SER A 516 50.35 -10.28 15.79
C SER A 516 51.73 -10.70 16.23
N TRP A 517 52.57 -9.71 16.53
CA TRP A 517 53.71 -9.92 17.41
C TRP A 517 53.11 -10.11 18.80
N THR A 518 52.55 -11.28 19.06
CA THR A 518 52.58 -11.83 20.42
C THR A 518 54.05 -12.10 20.69
N THR A 519 54.73 -11.10 21.27
CA THR A 519 55.99 -11.35 21.95
C THR A 519 55.77 -12.53 22.89
N PRO A 520 56.58 -13.61 22.80
CA PRO A 520 56.54 -14.65 23.81
C PRO A 520 56.79 -13.96 25.16
N ALA A 521 55.92 -14.18 26.14
CA ALA A 521 56.20 -13.79 27.51
C ALA A 521 57.55 -14.41 27.89
N ALA A 522 58.56 -13.56 28.07
CA ALA A 522 59.86 -14.00 28.56
C ALA A 522 59.65 -14.57 29.97
N ALA A 523 60.08 -15.82 30.16
CA ALA A 523 60.14 -16.50 31.44
C ALA A 523 61.26 -15.96 32.32
#